data_AF-A0A1G6NDB5-F1
#
_entry.id   AF-A0A1G6NDB5-F1
#
_cell.length_a   1.000
_cell.length_b   1.000
_cell.length_c   1.000
_cell.angle_alpha   90.00
_cell.angle_beta   90.00
_cell.angle_gamma   90.00
#
_symmetry.space_group_name_H-M   'P 1'
#
loop_
_entity.id
_entity.type
_entity.pdbx_description
1 polymer ?
#
loop_
_entity_poly.entity_id
_entity_poly.type
_entity_poly.pdbx_seq_one_letter_code
_entity_poly.pdbx_strand_id
1 'polypeptide(L)'
;MDQQIDKKERDIWEYIIPGGLLFLSYVLLYYLPQAESWKFWVVFVISVFVFCVGYFRLLESLPKATSQTGSAIKTLIPMILGMGMFIFGLHYVYIDNGSIKSLAAVTLLLIESMVMCGAVSSSDTGTGQLPRALFWVLIVGMAVAGVWFFVQEITAETQDSYGRVEVATMLWIAAGAWWYSMPVDLDSTTNIRRKKNKK
;
A
#
# COMPACT_ATOMS: atom_id res chain seq x y z
N MET A 1 34.29 -24.00 1.74
CA MET A 1 32.89 -24.12 2.21
C MET A 1 32.49 -22.90 3.03
N ASP A 2 33.39 -22.33 3.83
CA ASP A 2 33.11 -21.15 4.68
C ASP A 2 32.72 -19.87 3.91
N GLN A 3 33.31 -19.62 2.72
CA GLN A 3 32.95 -18.45 1.90
C GLN A 3 31.53 -18.46 1.32
N GLN A 4 30.88 -19.62 1.17
CA GLN A 4 29.49 -19.68 0.72
C GLN A 4 28.50 -19.45 1.87
N ILE A 5 28.84 -19.85 3.08
CA ILE A 5 28.03 -19.63 4.29
C ILE A 5 28.01 -18.13 4.59
N ASP A 6 29.17 -17.48 4.56
CA ASP A 6 29.38 -16.07 4.87
C ASP A 6 28.78 -15.10 3.82
N LYS A 7 28.49 -15.61 2.61
CA LYS A 7 27.77 -14.87 1.57
C LYS A 7 26.26 -15.01 1.71
N LYS A 8 25.77 -16.23 1.99
CA LYS A 8 24.35 -16.51 2.25
C LYS A 8 23.86 -15.82 3.53
N GLU A 9 24.72 -15.72 4.55
CA GLU A 9 24.38 -15.06 5.80
C GLU A 9 24.25 -13.53 5.63
N ARG A 10 25.18 -12.90 4.90
CA ARG A 10 25.06 -11.47 4.51
C ARG A 10 23.81 -11.20 3.69
N ASP A 11 23.50 -12.06 2.72
CA ASP A 11 22.27 -11.94 1.93
C ASP A 11 21.02 -11.97 2.83
N ILE A 12 20.98 -12.78 3.89
CA ILE A 12 19.83 -12.84 4.81
C ILE A 12 19.72 -11.56 5.66
N TRP A 13 20.84 -11.06 6.18
CA TRP A 13 20.86 -9.81 6.97
C TRP A 13 20.41 -8.59 6.16
N GLU A 14 20.65 -8.58 4.85
CA GLU A 14 20.18 -7.53 3.92
C GLU A 14 18.64 -7.48 3.78
N TYR A 15 17.91 -8.54 4.12
CA TYR A 15 16.43 -8.51 4.20
C TYR A 15 15.90 -8.35 5.62
N ILE A 16 16.59 -8.92 6.61
CA ILE A 16 16.16 -8.86 8.01
C ILE A 16 16.25 -7.44 8.55
N ILE A 17 17.32 -6.70 8.26
CA ILE A 17 17.50 -5.35 8.80
C ILE A 17 16.43 -4.38 8.27
N PRO A 18 16.15 -4.30 6.95
CA PRO A 18 15.08 -3.44 6.44
C PRO A 18 13.69 -3.88 6.91
N GLY A 19 13.43 -5.19 6.97
CA GLY A 19 12.21 -5.75 7.52
C GLY A 19 12.02 -5.40 9.00
N GLY A 20 13.09 -5.42 9.79
CA GLY A 20 13.11 -5.01 11.18
C GLY A 20 12.83 -3.52 11.38
N LEU A 21 13.35 -2.65 10.51
CA LEU A 21 12.99 -1.22 10.52
C LEU A 21 11.51 -1.00 10.20
N LEU A 22 10.97 -1.69 9.19
CA LEU A 22 9.54 -1.65 8.88
C LEU A 22 8.72 -2.10 10.08
N PHE A 23 9.08 -3.24 10.69
CA PHE A 23 8.42 -3.73 11.90
C PHE A 23 8.45 -2.70 13.04
N LEU A 24 9.62 -2.10 13.29
CA LEU A 24 9.79 -1.06 14.30
C LEU A 24 8.90 0.16 14.03
N SER A 25 8.72 0.54 12.75
CA SER A 25 7.84 1.65 12.39
C SER A 25 6.40 1.42 12.84
N TYR A 26 5.85 0.19 12.72
CA TYR A 26 4.50 -0.11 13.23
C TYR A 26 4.45 -0.23 14.75
N VAL A 27 5.50 -0.76 15.37
CA VAL A 27 5.60 -0.79 16.83
C VAL A 27 5.52 0.63 17.39
N LEU A 28 6.20 1.59 16.75
CA LEU A 28 6.10 3.01 17.09
C LEU A 28 4.67 3.56 16.94
N LEU A 29 3.90 3.09 15.94
CA LEU A 29 2.49 3.46 15.80
C LEU A 29 1.62 2.93 16.94
N TYR A 30 1.96 1.79 17.51
CA TYR A 30 1.26 1.30 18.70
C TYR A 30 1.45 2.23 19.91
N TYR A 31 2.62 2.86 20.03
CA TYR A 31 2.94 3.83 21.08
C TYR A 31 2.45 5.25 20.80
N LEU A 32 1.70 5.49 19.71
CA LEU A 32 1.12 6.81 19.47
C LEU A 32 0.22 7.21 20.65
N PRO A 33 0.42 8.41 21.23
CA PRO A 33 -0.48 8.98 22.22
C PRO A 33 -1.89 9.11 21.65
N GLN A 34 -2.93 8.82 22.45
CA GLN A 34 -4.32 8.98 22.02
C GLN A 34 -4.74 10.45 21.88
N ALA A 35 -4.14 11.35 22.68
CA ALA A 35 -4.43 12.78 22.62
C ALA A 35 -3.52 13.48 21.60
N GLU A 36 -4.11 14.34 20.77
CA GLU A 36 -3.38 15.28 19.92
C GLU A 36 -2.47 16.15 20.78
N SER A 37 -1.19 15.80 20.79
CA SER A 37 -0.15 16.47 21.54
C SER A 37 1.07 16.59 20.66
N TRP A 38 1.98 17.51 20.97
CA TRP A 38 3.25 17.60 20.24
C TRP A 38 4.01 16.26 20.23
N LYS A 39 3.84 15.43 21.26
CA LYS A 39 4.41 14.07 21.36
C LYS A 39 3.85 13.14 20.28
N PHE A 40 2.58 13.26 19.93
CA PHE A 40 1.98 12.51 18.84
C PHE A 40 2.71 12.78 17.53
N TRP A 41 2.88 14.06 17.19
CA TRP A 41 3.55 14.46 15.96
C TRP A 41 5.02 14.01 15.91
N VAL A 42 5.73 14.08 17.04
CA VAL A 42 7.11 13.60 17.12
C VAL A 42 7.19 12.09 16.87
N VAL A 43 6.38 11.29 17.56
CA VAL A 43 6.39 9.82 17.38
C VAL A 43 5.94 9.45 15.97
N PHE A 44 4.94 10.14 15.43
CA PHE A 44 4.46 9.93 14.07
C PHE A 44 5.56 10.21 13.05
N VAL A 45 6.21 11.37 13.11
CA VAL A 45 7.31 11.75 12.18
C VAL A 45 8.47 10.74 12.27
N ILE A 46 8.83 10.30 13.47
CA ILE A 46 9.86 9.27 13.66
C ILE A 46 9.43 7.95 13.01
N SER A 47 8.18 7.52 13.22
CA SER A 47 7.64 6.31 12.59
C SER A 47 7.68 6.41 11.07
N VAL A 48 7.23 7.53 10.48
CA VAL A 48 7.30 7.76 9.03
C VAL A 48 8.73 7.72 8.52
N PHE A 49 9.66 8.35 9.24
CA PHE A 49 11.07 8.36 8.84
C PHE A 49 11.68 6.95 8.85
N VAL A 50 11.48 6.20 9.94
CA VAL A 50 11.95 4.82 10.07
C VAL A 50 11.32 3.93 8.99
N PHE A 51 10.03 4.13 8.71
CA PHE A 51 9.31 3.46 7.63
C PHE A 51 9.97 3.73 6.28
N CYS A 52 10.18 4.99 5.90
CA CYS A 52 10.81 5.34 4.62
C CYS A 52 12.20 4.73 4.48
N VAL A 53 13.03 4.79 5.53
CA VAL A 53 14.38 4.22 5.51
C VAL A 53 14.34 2.70 5.35
N GLY A 54 13.52 2.01 6.14
CA GLY A 54 13.34 0.56 6.04
C GLY A 54 12.82 0.15 4.66
N TYR A 55 11.87 0.90 4.13
CA TYR A 55 11.27 0.66 2.83
C TYR A 55 12.28 0.82 1.66
N PHE A 56 12.98 1.94 1.57
CA PHE A 56 13.96 2.17 0.50
C PHE A 56 15.10 1.15 0.54
N ARG A 57 15.56 0.77 1.74
CA ARG A 57 16.57 -0.27 1.93
C ARG A 57 16.06 -1.65 1.48
N LEU A 58 14.80 -1.97 1.76
CA LEU A 58 14.19 -3.23 1.33
C LEU A 58 14.03 -3.28 -0.19
N LEU A 59 13.65 -2.17 -0.82
CA LEU A 59 13.60 -2.07 -2.28
C LEU A 59 14.97 -2.29 -2.92
N GLU A 60 16.02 -1.71 -2.35
CA GLU A 60 17.39 -1.84 -2.87
C GLU A 60 17.94 -3.27 -2.71
N SER A 61 17.57 -3.98 -1.65
CA SER A 61 18.00 -5.37 -1.43
C SER A 61 17.20 -6.40 -2.23
N LEU A 62 16.06 -6.04 -2.83
CA LEU A 62 15.31 -6.94 -3.68
C LEU A 62 16.09 -7.23 -4.98
N PRO A 63 16.35 -8.51 -5.31
CA PRO A 63 17.17 -8.85 -6.47
C PRO A 63 16.45 -8.40 -7.76
N LYS A 64 17.18 -8.08 -8.82
CA LYS A 64 16.55 -7.79 -10.12
C LYS A 64 15.88 -9.06 -10.68
N ALA A 65 14.69 -8.94 -11.26
CA ALA A 65 13.99 -10.08 -11.85
C ALA A 65 14.73 -10.53 -13.12
N THR A 66 15.18 -11.79 -13.13
CA THR A 66 15.86 -12.41 -14.29
C THR A 66 14.91 -13.19 -15.20
N SER A 67 13.64 -13.38 -14.80
CA SER A 67 12.61 -14.10 -15.58
C SER A 67 11.23 -13.44 -15.48
N GLN A 68 10.39 -13.67 -16.50
CA GLN A 68 9.04 -13.10 -16.59
C GLN A 68 8.12 -13.60 -15.45
N THR A 69 8.24 -14.87 -15.06
CA THR A 69 7.54 -15.45 -13.90
C THR A 69 8.06 -14.91 -12.57
N GLY A 70 9.37 -14.66 -12.46
CA GLY A 70 9.97 -14.02 -11.29
C GLY A 70 9.57 -12.56 -11.13
N SER A 71 9.30 -11.86 -12.24
CA SER A 71 8.78 -10.49 -12.24
C SER A 71 7.33 -10.45 -11.71
N ALA A 72 6.48 -11.38 -12.14
CA ALA A 72 5.10 -11.47 -11.67
C ALA A 72 5.00 -11.81 -10.17
N ILE A 73 5.85 -12.71 -9.65
CA ILE A 73 5.85 -13.07 -8.23
C ILE A 73 6.36 -11.91 -7.37
N LYS A 74 7.42 -11.21 -7.80
CA LYS A 74 7.92 -10.00 -7.13
C LYS A 74 6.92 -8.85 -7.14
N THR A 75 5.99 -8.88 -8.09
CA THR A 75 4.90 -7.90 -8.19
C THR A 75 3.76 -8.24 -7.25
N LEU A 76 3.30 -9.49 -7.26
CA LEU A 76 2.09 -9.89 -6.54
C LEU A 76 2.29 -9.98 -5.03
N ILE A 77 3.45 -10.44 -4.56
CA ILE A 77 3.72 -10.58 -3.11
C ILE A 77 3.62 -9.25 -2.37
N PRO A 78 4.38 -8.19 -2.73
CA PRO A 78 4.29 -6.91 -2.02
C PRO A 78 2.92 -6.24 -2.21
N MET A 79 2.26 -6.44 -3.35
CA MET A 79 0.89 -5.96 -3.56
C MET A 79 -0.10 -6.60 -2.59
N ILE A 80 -0.07 -7.92 -2.42
CA ILE A 80 -0.93 -8.64 -1.48
C ILE A 80 -0.61 -8.23 -0.04
N LEU A 81 0.68 -8.11 0.28
CA LEU A 81 1.15 -7.72 1.61
C LEU A 81 0.69 -6.31 1.98
N GLY A 82 0.91 -5.33 1.10
CA GLY A 82 0.47 -3.94 1.28
C GLY A 82 -1.04 -3.82 1.37
N MET A 83 -1.79 -4.56 0.53
CA MET A 83 -3.25 -4.57 0.59
C MET A 83 -3.75 -5.18 1.91
N GLY A 84 -3.17 -6.30 2.34
CA GLY A 84 -3.52 -6.94 3.61
C GLY A 84 -3.26 -6.02 4.80
N MET A 85 -2.13 -5.31 4.79
CA MET A 85 -1.79 -4.31 5.80
C MET A 85 -2.76 -3.12 5.82
N PHE A 86 -3.13 -2.58 4.65
CA PHE A 86 -4.14 -1.52 4.57
C PHE A 86 -5.52 -1.98 5.10
N ILE A 87 -5.98 -3.18 4.74
CA ILE A 87 -7.24 -3.75 5.25
C ILE A 87 -7.19 -3.93 6.77
N PHE A 88 -6.06 -4.41 7.30
CA PHE A 88 -5.86 -4.51 8.74
C PHE A 88 -5.93 -3.13 9.43
N GLY A 89 -5.36 -2.10 8.81
CA GLY A 89 -5.48 -0.71 9.26
C GLY A 89 -6.93 -0.22 9.27
N LEU A 90 -7.72 -0.50 8.23
CA LEU A 90 -9.14 -0.16 8.20
C LEU A 90 -9.94 -0.87 9.29
N HIS A 91 -9.62 -2.13 9.57
CA HIS A 91 -10.24 -2.86 10.67
C HIS A 91 -9.91 -2.23 12.03
N TYR A 92 -8.67 -1.76 12.20
CA TYR A 92 -8.28 -1.02 13.40
C TYR A 92 -9.05 0.29 13.56
N VAL A 93 -9.24 1.07 12.49
CA VAL A 93 -10.08 2.28 12.50
C VAL A 93 -11.52 1.98 12.88
N TYR A 94 -12.07 0.89 12.35
CA TYR A 94 -13.44 0.48 12.65
C TYR A 94 -13.64 0.16 14.13
N ILE A 95 -12.71 -0.57 14.75
CA ILE A 95 -12.78 -0.96 16.17
C ILE A 95 -12.49 0.23 17.10
N ASP A 96 -11.58 1.11 16.72
CA ASP A 96 -11.16 2.27 17.53
C ASP A 96 -12.04 3.52 17.28
N ASN A 97 -13.23 3.32 16.70
CA ASN A 97 -14.23 4.35 16.40
C ASN A 97 -13.65 5.59 15.69
N GLY A 98 -12.75 5.39 14.71
CA GLY A 98 -12.24 6.51 13.93
C GLY A 98 -11.28 7.43 14.68
N SER A 99 -10.65 6.96 15.77
CA SER A 99 -9.70 7.79 16.52
C SER A 99 -8.59 8.37 15.62
N ILE A 100 -8.09 9.55 15.96
CA ILE A 100 -7.00 10.22 15.23
C ILE A 100 -5.75 9.31 15.12
N LYS A 101 -5.49 8.51 16.16
CA LYS A 101 -4.43 7.50 16.15
C LYS A 101 -4.66 6.43 15.09
N SER A 102 -5.87 5.87 15.04
CA SER A 102 -6.22 4.83 14.07
C SER A 102 -6.18 5.37 12.63
N LEU A 103 -6.65 6.61 12.43
CA LEU A 103 -6.60 7.32 11.16
C LEU A 103 -5.15 7.54 10.68
N ALA A 104 -4.26 7.98 11.57
CA ALA A 104 -2.85 8.16 11.25
C ALA A 104 -2.17 6.82 10.90
N ALA A 105 -2.50 5.76 11.63
CA ALA A 105 -1.96 4.42 11.37
C ALA A 105 -2.43 3.87 10.02
N VAL A 106 -3.73 3.95 9.70
CA VAL A 106 -4.24 3.47 8.40
C VAL A 106 -3.73 4.31 7.24
N THR A 107 -3.50 5.61 7.44
CA THR A 107 -2.94 6.48 6.40
C THR A 107 -1.51 6.07 6.06
N LEU A 108 -0.71 5.69 7.06
CA LEU A 108 0.63 5.17 6.80
C LEU A 108 0.61 3.81 6.09
N LEU A 109 -0.30 2.92 6.50
CA LEU A 109 -0.50 1.63 5.83
C LEU A 109 -1.00 1.83 4.37
N LEU A 110 -1.79 2.86 4.12
CA LEU A 110 -2.21 3.24 2.77
C LEU A 110 -1.02 3.72 1.92
N ILE A 111 -0.23 4.66 2.45
CA ILE A 111 0.97 5.17 1.76
C ILE A 111 1.90 4.00 1.46
N GLU A 112 2.16 3.13 2.42
CA GLU A 112 2.95 1.92 2.22
C GLU A 112 2.41 1.06 1.08
N SER A 113 1.12 0.75 1.13
CA SER A 113 0.45 -0.08 0.13
C SER A 113 0.59 0.53 -1.26
N MET A 114 0.45 1.86 -1.36
CA MET A 114 0.67 2.60 -2.60
C MET A 114 2.12 2.51 -3.09
N VAL A 115 3.11 2.70 -2.21
CA VAL A 115 4.52 2.67 -2.64
C VAL A 115 4.93 1.25 -3.03
N MET A 116 4.49 0.22 -2.29
CA MET A 116 4.66 -1.19 -2.67
C MET A 116 4.04 -1.49 -4.05
N CYS A 117 2.86 -0.96 -4.33
CA CYS A 117 2.20 -1.06 -5.63
C CYS A 117 2.88 -0.21 -6.73
N GLY A 118 3.48 0.92 -6.38
CA GLY A 118 4.15 1.84 -7.31
C GLY A 118 5.51 1.33 -7.77
N ALA A 119 6.31 0.75 -6.87
CA ALA A 119 7.59 0.12 -7.21
C ALA A 119 7.41 -0.99 -8.26
N VAL A 120 6.29 -1.70 -8.20
CA VAL A 120 5.87 -2.72 -9.14
C VAL A 120 5.57 -2.18 -10.55
N SER A 121 5.02 -0.97 -10.68
CA SER A 121 4.72 -0.37 -11.98
C SER A 121 5.96 0.20 -12.69
N SER A 122 7.05 0.43 -11.96
CA SER A 122 8.30 0.99 -12.50
C SER A 122 9.23 -0.06 -13.14
N SER A 123 8.98 -1.36 -12.96
CA SER A 123 9.77 -2.40 -13.61
C SER A 123 9.36 -2.52 -15.08
N ASP A 124 10.26 -2.13 -15.99
CA ASP A 124 10.20 -2.08 -17.48
C ASP A 124 9.64 -3.31 -18.23
N THR A 125 9.19 -4.36 -17.54
CA THR A 125 8.47 -5.47 -18.17
C THR A 125 7.01 -5.09 -18.29
N GLY A 126 6.60 -4.65 -19.49
CA GLY A 126 5.23 -4.31 -19.87
C GLY A 126 4.19 -5.06 -19.03
N THR A 127 3.55 -4.32 -18.13
CA THR A 127 2.60 -4.87 -17.15
C THR A 127 1.56 -5.70 -17.89
N GLY A 128 1.59 -7.01 -17.70
CA GLY A 128 0.59 -7.91 -18.28
C GLY A 128 -0.82 -7.45 -17.92
N GLN A 129 -1.82 -7.85 -18.69
CA GLN A 129 -3.23 -7.50 -18.42
C GLN A 129 -3.69 -7.90 -17.00
N LEU A 130 -3.04 -8.89 -16.39
CA LEU A 130 -3.44 -9.52 -15.14
C LEU A 130 -3.28 -8.62 -13.89
N PRO A 131 -2.10 -8.03 -13.58
CA PRO A 131 -1.97 -7.07 -12.48
C PRO A 131 -2.89 -5.86 -12.65
N ARG A 132 -3.08 -5.38 -13.89
CA ARG A 132 -3.98 -4.26 -14.16
C ARG A 132 -5.44 -4.59 -13.88
N ALA A 133 -5.90 -5.78 -14.28
CA ALA A 133 -7.25 -6.25 -13.95
C ALA A 133 -7.44 -6.36 -12.43
N LEU A 134 -6.44 -6.85 -11.70
CA LEU A 134 -6.47 -6.91 -10.23
C LEU A 134 -6.59 -5.52 -9.60
N PHE A 135 -5.81 -4.53 -10.04
CA PHE A 135 -5.94 -3.15 -9.56
C PHE A 135 -7.34 -2.59 -9.79
N TRP A 136 -7.90 -2.82 -10.98
CA TRP A 136 -9.26 -2.39 -11.29
C TRP A 136 -10.31 -3.02 -10.39
N VAL A 137 -10.25 -4.34 -10.19
CA VAL A 137 -11.16 -5.07 -9.30
C VAL A 137 -11.04 -4.54 -7.87
N LEU A 138 -9.82 -4.27 -7.40
CA LEU A 138 -9.58 -3.70 -6.07
C LEU A 138 -10.19 -2.31 -5.94
N ILE A 139 -9.92 -1.39 -6.87
CA ILE A 139 -10.46 -0.01 -6.82
C ILE A 139 -11.99 -0.03 -6.80
N VAL A 140 -12.61 -0.81 -7.69
CA VAL A 140 -14.07 -0.95 -7.73
C VAL A 140 -14.57 -1.54 -6.42
N GLY A 141 -13.91 -2.58 -5.90
CA GLY A 141 -14.24 -3.19 -4.62
C GLY A 141 -14.19 -2.20 -3.46
N MET A 142 -13.17 -1.35 -3.41
CA MET A 142 -13.04 -0.30 -2.38
C MET A 142 -14.09 0.80 -2.52
N ALA A 143 -14.38 1.24 -3.74
CA ALA A 143 -15.44 2.22 -3.96
C ALA A 143 -16.81 1.68 -3.52
N VAL A 144 -17.13 0.43 -3.89
CA VAL A 144 -18.37 -0.24 -3.47
C VAL A 144 -18.42 -0.42 -1.96
N ALA A 145 -17.32 -0.86 -1.34
CA ALA A 145 -17.23 -0.97 0.11
C ALA A 145 -17.39 0.39 0.81
N GLY A 146 -16.79 1.44 0.27
CA GLY A 146 -16.93 2.80 0.79
C GLY A 146 -18.37 3.31 0.72
N VAL A 147 -19.07 3.07 -0.40
CA VAL A 147 -20.51 3.35 -0.51
C VAL A 147 -21.31 2.56 0.51
N TRP A 148 -21.02 1.28 0.68
CA TRP A 148 -21.71 0.42 1.64
C TRP A 148 -21.58 0.93 3.08
N PHE A 149 -20.37 1.26 3.54
CA PHE A 149 -20.13 1.83 4.86
C PHE A 149 -20.85 3.17 5.05
N PHE A 150 -20.86 4.01 4.02
CA PHE A 150 -21.55 5.31 4.06
C PHE A 150 -23.07 5.16 4.14
N VAL A 151 -23.65 4.22 3.39
CA VAL A 151 -25.09 3.89 3.48
C VAL A 151 -25.43 3.36 4.87
N GLN A 152 -24.60 2.47 5.43
CA GLN A 152 -24.81 1.95 6.78
C GLN A 152 -24.80 3.05 7.84
N GLU A 153 -23.97 4.07 7.69
CA GLU A 153 -23.98 5.24 8.57
C GLU A 153 -25.30 6.01 8.47
N ILE A 154 -25.75 6.33 7.24
CA ILE A 154 -27.00 7.09 7.03
C ILE A 154 -28.21 6.34 7.57
N THR A 155 -28.22 5.00 7.47
CA THR A 155 -29.34 4.17 7.92
C THR A 155 -29.28 3.80 9.40
N ALA A 156 -28.18 4.09 10.10
CA ALA A 156 -28.05 3.79 11.51
C ALA A 156 -28.79 4.87 12.34
N GLU A 157 -29.95 4.51 12.92
CA GLU A 157 -30.72 5.38 13.82
C GLU A 157 -30.07 5.53 15.22
N THR A 158 -29.08 4.70 15.54
CA THR A 158 -28.39 4.69 16.84
C THR A 158 -27.16 5.59 16.84
N GLN A 159 -27.07 6.43 17.87
CA GLN A 159 -26.01 7.41 18.17
C GLN A 159 -24.58 6.84 18.31
N ASP A 160 -24.38 5.53 18.12
CA ASP A 160 -23.06 4.90 18.16
C ASP A 160 -22.41 5.01 16.79
N SER A 161 -21.70 6.11 16.58
CA SER A 161 -20.78 6.32 15.46
C SER A 161 -19.57 5.38 15.60
N TYR A 162 -19.77 4.10 15.29
CA TYR A 162 -18.65 3.23 14.89
C TYR A 162 -17.94 3.93 13.75
N GLY A 163 -16.61 3.95 13.67
CA GLY A 163 -15.82 4.79 12.74
C GLY A 163 -16.00 4.49 11.23
N ARG A 164 -17.25 4.39 10.77
CA ARG A 164 -17.72 3.95 9.46
C ARG A 164 -17.53 5.06 8.45
N VAL A 165 -17.73 6.31 8.84
CA VAL A 165 -17.45 7.49 8.00
C VAL A 165 -15.95 7.57 7.73
N GLU A 166 -15.12 7.32 8.73
CA GLU A 166 -13.66 7.30 8.64
C GLU A 166 -13.17 6.17 7.74
N VAL A 167 -13.69 4.95 7.94
CA VAL A 167 -13.40 3.79 7.07
C VAL A 167 -13.85 4.06 5.64
N ALA A 168 -15.06 4.60 5.43
CA ALA A 168 -15.55 4.96 4.12
C ALA A 168 -14.64 5.99 3.45
N THR A 169 -14.29 7.06 4.16
CA THR A 169 -13.40 8.12 3.66
C THR A 169 -12.05 7.55 3.25
N MET A 170 -11.45 6.68 4.06
CA MET A 170 -10.17 6.04 3.75
C MET A 170 -10.26 5.10 2.55
N LEU A 171 -11.37 4.37 2.38
CA LEU A 171 -11.62 3.55 1.18
C LEU A 171 -11.72 4.40 -0.09
N TRP A 172 -12.39 5.55 -0.03
CA TRP A 172 -12.48 6.49 -1.15
C TRP A 172 -11.12 7.12 -1.49
N ILE A 173 -10.36 7.55 -0.49
CA ILE A 173 -9.00 8.08 -0.69
C ILE A 173 -8.12 7.01 -1.34
N ALA A 174 -8.14 5.78 -0.83
CA ALA A 174 -7.37 4.68 -1.39
C ALA A 174 -7.75 4.37 -2.85
N ALA A 175 -9.05 4.30 -3.14
CA ALA A 175 -9.56 4.08 -4.49
C ALA A 175 -9.09 5.19 -5.46
N GLY A 176 -9.21 6.47 -5.06
CA GLY A 176 -8.76 7.60 -5.87
C GLY A 176 -7.25 7.64 -6.06
N ALA A 177 -6.48 7.34 -5.02
CA ALA A 177 -5.03 7.34 -5.06
C ALA A 177 -4.49 6.20 -5.95
N TRP A 178 -5.07 5.00 -5.85
CA TRP A 178 -4.73 3.89 -6.74
C TRP A 178 -5.20 4.10 -8.18
N TRP A 179 -6.33 4.79 -8.37
CA TRP A 179 -6.78 5.18 -9.70
C TRP A 179 -5.76 6.09 -10.40
N TYR A 180 -5.29 7.12 -9.70
CA TYR A 180 -4.29 8.05 -10.24
C TYR A 180 -2.94 7.36 -10.52
N SER A 181 -2.61 6.35 -9.72
CA SER A 181 -1.33 5.63 -9.82
C SER A 181 -1.28 4.62 -10.97
N MET A 182 -2.40 4.33 -11.64
CA MET A 182 -2.40 3.41 -12.78
C MET A 182 -1.74 4.04 -14.02
N PRO A 183 -0.81 3.33 -14.69
CA PRO A 183 -0.29 3.77 -15.97
C PRO A 183 -1.43 3.81 -17.00
N VAL A 184 -1.75 5.01 -17.49
CA VAL A 184 -2.69 5.23 -18.59
C VAL A 184 -1.96 4.87 -19.89
N ASP A 185 -2.37 3.78 -20.53
CA ASP A 185 -1.93 3.45 -21.89
C ASP A 185 -2.35 4.55 -22.87
N LEU A 186 -1.44 5.47 -23.16
CA LEU A 186 -1.55 6.39 -24.29
C LEU A 186 -1.47 5.66 -25.65
N ASP A 187 -1.14 4.37 -25.67
CA ASP A 187 -0.78 3.65 -26.89
C ASP A 187 -1.96 3.19 -27.76
N SER A 188 -3.20 3.28 -27.24
CA SER A 188 -4.41 3.04 -28.04
C SER A 188 -4.68 4.17 -29.05
N THR A 189 -4.16 5.38 -28.80
CA THR A 189 -4.37 6.53 -29.71
C THR A 189 -3.38 6.54 -30.89
N THR A 190 -2.19 5.99 -30.71
CA THR A 190 -1.14 5.89 -31.74
C THR A 190 -1.50 4.88 -32.84
N ASN A 191 -2.10 3.75 -32.46
CA ASN A 191 -2.51 2.71 -33.42
C ASN A 191 -3.74 3.09 -34.27
N ILE A 192 -4.62 3.95 -33.74
CA ILE A 192 -5.75 4.50 -34.52
C ILE A 192 -5.25 5.52 -35.55
N ARG A 193 -4.25 6.35 -35.23
CA ARG A 193 -3.63 7.28 -36.19
C ARG A 193 -2.88 6.57 -37.32
N ARG A 194 -2.15 5.49 -37.03
CA ARG A 194 -1.46 4.70 -38.08
C ARG A 194 -2.42 3.98 -39.04
N LYS A 195 -3.61 3.57 -38.58
CA LYS A 195 -4.64 3.00 -39.48
C LYS A 195 -5.35 4.05 -40.32
N LYS A 196 -5.44 5.31 -39.87
CA LYS A 196 -6.04 6.40 -40.64
C LYS A 196 -5.11 6.97 -41.73
N ASN A 197 -3.80 6.95 -41.53
CA ASN A 197 -2.82 7.41 -42.53
C ASN A 197 -2.38 6.32 -43.54
N LYS A 198 -3.04 5.16 -43.53
CA LYS A 198 -2.84 4.08 -44.53
C LYS A 198 -4.05 3.88 -45.45
N LYS A 199 -5.00 4.82 -45.47
CA LYS A 199 -6.07 4.89 -46.46
C LYS A 199 -5.92 6.13 -47.30
#